data_AF-A0A9X6GF88-F1
#
_entry.id   AF-A0A9X6GF88-F1
#
_cell.length_a   1.000
_cell.length_b   1.000
_cell.length_c   1.000
_cell.angle_alpha   90.00
_cell.angle_beta   90.00
_cell.angle_gamma   90.00
#
_symmetry.space_group_name_H-M   'P 1'
#
loop_
_entity.id
_entity.type
_entity.pdbx_description
1 polymer ?
#
loop_
_entity_poly.entity_id
_entity_poly.type
_entity_poly.pdbx_seq_one_letter_code
_entity_poly.pdbx_strand_id
1 'polypeptide(L)'
;MKDTSKKQIIKVFLISILGLVIILGMLYFNYKTNIQQNKAQATEKRVLQYESTLKKELEKYNLGEKTPILLGIMYQESRDNMKRPPRLSSQGF
;
A
#
# COMPACT_ATOMS: atom_id res chain seq x y z
N MET A 1 -12.36 -47.57 -27.90
CA MET A 1 -11.44 -47.27 -26.76
C MET A 1 -10.40 -46.18 -27.08
N LYS A 2 -10.02 -45.95 -28.34
CA LYS A 2 -9.03 -44.92 -28.76
C LYS A 2 -9.52 -43.47 -28.63
N ASP A 3 -10.82 -43.19 -28.81
CA ASP A 3 -11.39 -41.83 -28.70
C ASP A 3 -11.59 -41.35 -27.25
N THR A 4 -11.83 -42.29 -26.34
CA THR A 4 -12.07 -41.99 -24.93
C THR A 4 -10.80 -41.44 -24.26
N SER A 5 -9.62 -41.97 -24.59
CA SER A 5 -8.35 -41.47 -24.02
C SER A 5 -7.97 -40.09 -24.56
N LYS A 6 -8.21 -39.80 -25.85
CA LYS A 6 -7.97 -38.46 -26.43
C LYS A 6 -8.80 -37.37 -25.74
N LYS A 7 -10.10 -37.64 -25.50
CA LYS A 7 -10.98 -36.71 -24.76
C LYS A 7 -10.52 -36.51 -23.31
N GLN A 8 -9.98 -37.55 -22.68
CA GLN A 8 -9.49 -37.49 -21.30
C GLN A 8 -8.21 -36.66 -21.19
N ILE A 9 -7.29 -36.79 -22.14
CA ILE A 9 -6.06 -35.98 -22.24
C ILE A 9 -6.41 -34.49 -22.39
N ILE A 10 -7.37 -34.15 -23.26
CA ILE A 10 -7.81 -32.75 -23.45
C ILE A 10 -8.39 -32.17 -22.15
N LYS A 11 -9.21 -32.95 -21.42
CA LYS A 11 -9.75 -32.50 -20.12
C LYS A 11 -8.65 -32.21 -19.12
N VAL A 12 -7.66 -33.10 -18.99
CA VAL A 12 -6.52 -32.91 -18.08
C VAL A 12 -5.69 -31.69 -18.48
N PHE A 13 -5.49 -31.47 -19.78
CA PHE A 13 -4.77 -30.31 -20.29
C PHE A 13 -5.48 -28.99 -19.94
N LEU A 14 -6.80 -28.93 -20.11
CA LEU A 14 -7.59 -27.74 -19.75
C LEU A 14 -7.55 -27.46 -18.24
N ILE A 15 -7.61 -28.50 -17.40
CA ILE A 15 -7.49 -28.37 -15.94
C ILE A 15 -6.11 -27.84 -15.55
N SER A 16 -5.05 -28.31 -16.23
CA SER A 16 -3.69 -27.82 -16.03
C SER A 16 -3.55 -26.32 -16.34
N ILE A 17 -4.09 -25.87 -17.48
CA ILE A 17 -4.10 -24.45 -17.86
C ILE A 17 -4.87 -23.63 -16.81
N LEU A 18 -6.03 -24.11 -16.38
CA LEU A 18 -6.83 -23.42 -15.38
C LEU A 18 -6.06 -23.23 -14.05
N GLY A 19 -5.37 -24.28 -13.59
CA GLY A 19 -4.52 -24.20 -12.41
C GLY A 19 -3.39 -23.17 -12.56
N LEU A 20 -2.78 -23.12 -13.75
CA LEU A 20 -1.70 -22.18 -14.07
C LEU A 20 -2.17 -20.72 -14.01
N VAL A 21 -3.35 -20.43 -14.58
CA VAL A 21 -3.96 -19.08 -14.54
C VAL A 21 -4.24 -18.64 -13.11
N ILE A 22 -4.76 -19.53 -12.26
CA ILE A 22 -5.06 -19.23 -10.86
C ILE A 22 -3.77 -18.90 -10.09
N ILE A 23 -2.71 -19.68 -10.29
CA ILE A 23 -1.41 -19.45 -9.64
C ILE A 23 -0.84 -18.09 -10.05
N LEU A 24 -0.86 -17.75 -11.34
CA LEU A 24 -0.43 -16.42 -11.81
C LEU A 24 -1.28 -15.29 -11.21
N GLY A 25 -2.60 -15.48 -11.12
CA GLY A 25 -3.50 -14.52 -10.50
C GLY A 25 -3.16 -14.27 -9.03
N MET A 26 -2.91 -15.32 -8.25
CA MET A 26 -2.49 -15.19 -6.85
C MET A 26 -1.13 -14.51 -6.72
N LEU A 27 -0.17 -14.87 -7.57
CA LEU A 27 1.16 -14.26 -7.60
C LEU A 27 1.10 -12.75 -7.89
N TYR A 28 0.33 -12.36 -8.90
CA TYR A 28 0.14 -10.96 -9.24
C TYR A 28 -0.55 -10.18 -8.11
N PHE A 29 -1.59 -10.75 -7.51
CA PHE A 29 -2.28 -10.14 -6.37
C PHE A 29 -1.32 -9.94 -5.19
N ASN A 30 -0.56 -10.97 -4.82
CA ASN A 30 0.41 -10.92 -3.73
C ASN A 30 1.51 -9.88 -3.99
N TYR A 31 2.05 -9.82 -5.20
CA TYR A 31 3.02 -8.79 -5.59
C TYR A 31 2.45 -7.38 -5.43
N LYS A 32 1.22 -7.15 -5.93
CA LYS A 32 0.56 -5.84 -5.84
C LYS A 32 0.26 -5.43 -4.41
N THR A 33 -0.25 -6.32 -3.57
CA THR A 33 -0.53 -6.04 -2.16
C THR A 33 0.74 -5.82 -1.36
N ASN A 34 1.80 -6.61 -1.60
CA ASN A 34 3.09 -6.46 -0.95
C ASN A 34 3.72 -5.10 -1.26
N ILE A 35 3.65 -4.62 -2.51
CA ILE A 35 4.08 -3.27 -2.87
C ILE A 35 3.26 -2.23 -2.12
N GLN A 36 1.93 -2.34 -2.09
CA GLN A 36 1.09 -1.37 -1.38
C GLN A 36 1.38 -1.34 0.12
N GLN A 37 1.59 -2.49 0.75
CA GLN A 37 1.94 -2.60 2.17
C GLN A 37 3.31 -1.99 2.46
N ASN A 38 4.33 -2.31 1.66
CA ASN A 38 5.66 -1.72 1.81
C ASN A 38 5.63 -0.19 1.62
N LYS A 39 4.82 0.29 0.66
CA LYS A 39 4.59 1.72 0.46
C LYS A 39 3.94 2.38 1.68
N ALA A 40 2.88 1.77 2.23
CA ALA A 40 2.20 2.27 3.43
C ALA A 40 3.14 2.34 4.64
N GLN A 41 3.90 1.27 4.90
CA GLN A 41 4.88 1.21 5.99
C GLN A 41 6.00 2.26 5.84
N ALA A 42 6.47 2.49 4.63
CA ALA A 42 7.48 3.53 4.37
C ALA A 42 6.93 4.94 4.68
N THR A 43 5.67 5.21 4.32
CA THR A 43 5.00 6.49 4.64
C THR A 43 4.78 6.64 6.14
N GLU A 44 4.31 5.60 6.84
CA GLU A 44 4.15 5.62 8.30
C GLU A 44 5.46 5.93 9.02
N LYS A 45 6.54 5.23 8.66
CA LYS A 45 7.87 5.47 9.26
C LYS A 45 8.35 6.91 9.07
N ARG A 46 8.09 7.52 7.91
CA ARG A 46 8.46 8.93 7.65
C ARG A 46 7.60 9.90 8.43
N VAL A 47 6.28 9.67 8.50
CA VAL A 47 5.37 10.54 9.25
C VAL A 47 5.69 10.51 10.74
N LEU A 48 5.97 9.32 11.30
CA LEU A 48 6.34 9.15 12.70
C LEU A 48 7.66 9.86 13.07
N GLN A 49 8.58 10.07 12.12
CA GLN A 49 9.80 10.86 12.38
C GLN A 49 9.49 12.31 12.79
N TYR A 50 8.34 12.85 12.39
CA TYR A 50 7.93 14.22 12.71
C TYR A 50 7.17 14.34 14.04
N GLU A 51 6.78 13.23 14.68
CA GLU A 51 5.93 13.24 15.87
C GLU A 51 6.52 14.09 17.01
N SER A 52 7.78 13.85 17.36
CA SER A 52 8.45 14.58 18.45
C SER A 52 8.57 16.08 18.18
N THR A 53 8.96 16.44 16.94
CA THR A 53 9.10 17.85 16.53
C THR A 53 7.74 18.55 16.48
N LEU A 54 6.72 17.90 15.91
CA LEU A 54 5.36 18.43 15.84
C LEU A 54 4.76 18.63 17.23
N LYS A 55 4.92 17.65 18.11
CA LYS A 55 4.43 17.73 19.49
C LYS A 55 5.04 18.93 20.19
N LYS A 56 6.37 19.08 20.12
CA LYS A 56 7.09 20.21 20.73
C LYS A 56 6.66 21.57 20.15
N GLU A 57 6.38 21.64 18.85
CA GLU A 57 5.91 22.87 18.22
C GLU A 57 4.46 23.19 18.60
N LEU A 58 3.58 22.19 18.59
CA LEU A 58 2.17 22.32 18.95
C LEU A 58 1.97 22.64 20.44
N GLU A 59 2.82 22.13 21.32
CA GLU A 59 2.82 22.45 22.75
C GLU A 59 3.00 23.95 23.01
N LYS A 60 3.76 24.68 22.18
CA LYS A 60 3.90 26.14 22.29
C LYS A 60 2.57 26.88 22.13
N TYR A 61 1.60 26.25 21.46
CA TYR A 61 0.28 26.81 21.19
C TYR A 61 -0.83 26.12 21.99
N ASN A 62 -0.50 25.29 23.00
CA ASN A 62 -1.45 24.42 23.72
C ASN A 62 -2.21 23.43 22.81
N LEU A 63 -1.62 23.06 21.68
CA LEU A 63 -2.20 22.14 20.69
C LEU A 63 -1.54 20.76 20.70
N GLY A 64 -0.71 20.43 21.70
CA GLY A 64 0.05 19.18 21.77
C GLY A 64 -0.83 17.92 21.61
N GLU A 65 -2.06 17.97 22.12
CA GLU A 65 -3.05 16.89 21.96
C GLU A 65 -3.54 16.68 20.52
N LYS A 66 -3.36 17.67 19.63
CA LYS A 66 -3.73 17.59 18.21
C LYS A 66 -2.62 16.99 17.33
N THR A 67 -1.46 16.66 17.89
CA THR A 67 -0.37 15.95 17.20
C THR A 67 -0.83 14.74 16.39
N PRO A 68 -1.61 13.78 16.95
CA PRO A 68 -2.10 12.63 16.17
C PRO A 68 -2.99 13.00 14.99
N ILE A 69 -3.80 14.07 15.11
CA ILE A 69 -4.65 14.56 14.02
C ILE A 69 -3.78 15.07 12.88
N LEU A 70 -2.77 15.88 13.19
CA LEU A 70 -1.87 16.44 12.18
C LEU A 70 -1.00 15.37 11.52
N LEU A 71 -0.53 14.37 12.28
CA LEU A 71 0.15 13.20 11.72
C LEU A 71 -0.75 12.41 10.76
N GLY A 72 -2.04 12.26 11.10
CA GLY A 72 -3.03 11.64 10.22
C GLY A 72 -3.21 12.39 8.90
N ILE A 73 -3.26 13.72 8.95
CA ILE A 73 -3.32 14.57 7.75
C ILE A 73 -2.04 14.40 6.91
N MET A 74 -0.87 14.45 7.54
CA MET A 74 0.42 14.24 6.86
C MET A 74 0.51 12.86 6.19
N TYR A 75 0.02 11.82 6.86
CA TYR A 75 -0.05 10.47 6.30
C TYR A 75 -0.93 10.41 5.06
N GLN A 76 -2.11 11.05 5.11
CA GLN A 76 -3.06 11.06 4.00
C GLN A 76 -2.54 11.87 2.80
N GLU A 77 -1.90 13.02 3.04
CA GLU A 77 -1.32 13.87 1.99
C GLU A 77 -0.08 13.25 1.34
N SER A 78 0.72 12.50 2.12
CA SER A 78 1.94 11.86 1.62
C SER A 78 1.68 10.54 0.88
N ARG A 79 0.45 10.01 0.93
CA ARG A 79 0.08 8.71 0.36
C ARG A 79 0.28 8.67 -1.16
N ASP A 80 0.08 9.80 -1.83
CA ASP A 80 0.21 9.94 -3.29
C ASP A 80 1.55 10.54 -3.74
N ASN A 81 2.33 11.14 -2.83
CA ASN A 81 3.57 11.87 -3.15
C ASN A 81 4.77 11.39 -2.31
N MET A 82 5.34 10.25 -2.70
CA MET A 82 6.51 9.62 -2.04
C MET A 82 7.81 10.45 -2.02
N LYS A 83 7.87 11.57 -2.75
CA LYS A 83 9.12 12.33 -2.95
C LYS A 83 9.21 13.64 -2.18
N ARG A 84 8.13 14.09 -1.53
CA ARG A 84 8.12 15.38 -0.83
C ARG A 84 7.63 15.21 0.60
N PRO A 85 8.22 15.91 1.58
CA PRO A 85 7.54 16.11 2.86
C PRO A 85 6.15 16.73 2.58
N PRO A 86 5.16 16.51 3.47
CA PRO A 86 3.84 17.13 3.39
C PRO A 86 4.00 18.59 2.98
N ARG A 87 3.24 19.05 1.97
CA ARG A 87 3.33 20.44 1.55
C ARG A 87 2.65 21.28 2.61
N LEU A 88 3.40 21.63 3.66
CA LEU A 88 3.18 22.86 4.42
C LEU A 88 3.56 24.03 3.50
N SER A 89 2.88 24.18 2.37
CA SER A 89 3.02 25.36 1.53
C SER A 89 2.40 26.51 2.29
N SER A 90 3.26 27.29 2.93
CA SER A 90 3.09 28.73 3.07
C SER A 90 2.90 29.34 1.68
N GLN A 91 1.66 29.29 1.18
CA GLN A 91 1.19 30.13 0.10
C GLN A 91 -0.15 30.70 0.51
N GLY A 92 -0.11 31.95 0.99
CA GLY A 92 -1.19 32.92 0.89
C GLY A 92 -2.39 32.71 1.81
N PHE A 93 -2.31 33.30 3.00
CA PHE A 93 -3.38 34.17 3.49
C PHE A 93 -2.78 35.55 3.76
#